data_AF-K1SRI6-F1
#
_entry.id   AF-K1SRI6-F1
#
_cell.length_a   1.000
_cell.length_b   1.000
_cell.length_c   1.000
_cell.angle_alpha   90.00
_cell.angle_beta   90.00
_cell.angle_gamma   90.00
#
_symmetry.space_group_name_H-M   'P 1'
#
loop_
_entity.id
_entity.type
_entity.pdbx_description
1 polymer ?
#
loop_
_entity_poly.entity_id
_entity_poly.type
_entity_poly.pdbx_seq_one_letter_code
_entity_poly.pdbx_strand_id
1 'polypeptide(L)' 'MRMYDIIAKKRDGGTLTRAEIAFAVNGYVDGSVPDYQMSALLMAIYLRGMTDAETAELTDVMAHSGDMV' A
#
# COMPACT_ATOMS: atom_id res chain seq x y z
N MET A 1 -10.52 6.28 -6.10
CA MET A 1 -9.36 6.54 -5.22
C MET A 1 -8.15 6.70 -6.11
N ARG A 2 -7.28 7.71 -5.90
CA ARG A 2 -6.04 7.86 -6.70
C ARG A 2 -4.84 7.50 -5.84
N MET A 3 -3.82 6.90 -6.45
CA MET A 3 -2.60 6.51 -5.74
C MET A 3 -1.91 7.69 -5.04
N TYR A 4 -1.98 8.89 -5.64
CA TYR A 4 -1.49 10.13 -5.04
C TYR A 4 -2.10 10.40 -3.65
N ASP A 5 -3.40 10.17 -3.49
CA ASP A 5 -4.11 10.46 -2.24
C ASP A 5 -3.62 9.51 -1.11
N ILE A 6 -3.30 8.25 -1.45
CA ILE A 6 -2.73 7.24 -0.54
C ILE A 6 -1.32 7.62 -0.10
N ILE A 7 -0.46 8.01 -1.05
CA ILE A 7 0.91 8.45 -0.75
C ILE A 7 0.90 9.69 0.14
N ALA A 8 0.07 10.69 -0.19
CA ALA A 8 -0.06 11.91 0.61
C ALA A 8 -0.51 11.59 2.04
N LYS A 9 -1.56 10.76 2.18
CA LYS A 9 -2.05 10.33 3.49
C LYS A 9 -0.95 9.66 4.32
N LYS A 10 -0.19 8.74 3.74
CA LYS A 10 0.87 8.05 4.48
C LYS A 10 2.04 8.97 4.81
N ARG A 11 2.48 9.82 3.87
CA ARG A 11 3.51 10.84 4.07
C ARG A 11 3.19 11.77 5.25
N ASP A 12 1.92 12.13 5.37
CA ASP A 12 1.41 13.04 6.41
C ASP A 12 1.18 12.32 7.75
N GLY A 13 1.53 11.03 7.85
CA GLY A 13 1.45 10.24 9.08
C GLY A 13 0.10 9.57 9.34
N GLY A 14 -0.80 9.59 8.35
CA GLY A 14 -2.08 8.92 8.43
C GLY A 14 -1.98 7.39 8.32
N THR A 15 -2.99 6.71 8.87
CA THR A 15 -3.15 5.26 8.81
C THR A 15 -3.90 4.84 7.55
N LEU A 16 -3.36 3.90 6.79
CA LEU A 16 -4.00 3.32 5.62
C LEU A 16 -5.06 2.30 6.02
N THR A 17 -6.15 2.30 5.27
CA THR A 17 -7.22 1.29 5.36
C THR A 17 -6.86 0.08 4.51
N ARG A 18 -7.47 -1.08 4.81
CA ARG A 18 -7.35 -2.28 3.96
C ARG A 18 -7.64 -2.00 2.48
N ALA A 19 -8.67 -1.19 2.18
CA ALA A 19 -9.02 -0.85 0.80
C ALA A 19 -7.93 -0.02 0.09
N GLU A 20 -7.29 0.91 0.79
CA GLU A 20 -6.17 1.69 0.26
C GLU A 20 -4.93 0.81 0.01
N ILE A 21 -4.63 -0.10 0.95
CA ILE A 21 -3.54 -1.07 0.81
C ILE A 21 -3.80 -2.01 -0.37
N ALA A 22 -5.00 -2.58 -0.45
CA ALA A 22 -5.40 -3.46 -1.55
C ALA A 22 -5.32 -2.77 -2.91
N PHE A 23 -5.75 -1.51 -3.00
CA PHE A 23 -5.61 -0.73 -4.23
C PHE A 23 -4.14 -0.54 -4.64
N ALA A 24 -3.27 -0.20 -3.69
CA ALA A 24 -1.85 0.00 -3.98
C ALA A 24 -1.16 -1.30 -4.41
N VAL A 25 -1.41 -2.41 -3.72
CA VAL A 25 -0.79 -3.70 -4.01
C VAL A 25 -1.33 -4.28 -5.32
N ASN A 26 -2.65 -4.42 -5.45
CA ASN A 26 -3.24 -5.02 -6.65
C ASN A 26 -2.96 -4.17 -7.89
N GLY A 27 -3.01 -2.85 -7.74
CA GLY A 27 -2.66 -1.94 -8.82
C GLY A 27 -1.19 -2.04 -9.23
N TYR A 28 -0.29 -2.35 -8.31
CA TYR A 28 1.11 -2.60 -8.64
C TYR A 28 1.29 -3.95 -9.36
N VAL A 29 0.57 -4.98 -8.91
CA VAL A 29 0.61 -6.33 -9.51
C VAL A 29 0.01 -6.35 -10.92
N ASP A 30 -1.09 -5.61 -11.16
CA ASP A 30 -1.76 -5.54 -12.47
C ASP A 30 -1.14 -4.49 -13.43
N GLY A 31 -0.15 -3.73 -12.97
CA GLY A 31 0.57 -2.72 -13.74
C GLY A 31 -0.15 -1.37 -13.89
N SER A 32 -1.30 -1.17 -13.24
CA SER A 32 -2.01 0.12 -13.23
C SER A 32 -1.37 1.18 -12.33
N VAL A 33 -0.60 0.77 -11.32
CA VAL A 33 0.22 1.63 -10.46
C VAL A 33 1.68 1.52 -10.91
N PRO A 34 2.28 2.61 -11.43
CA PRO A 34 3.66 2.57 -11.90
C PRO A 34 4.67 2.56 -10.74
N ASP A 35 5.84 1.99 -10.97
CA ASP A 35 6.91 1.75 -9.99
C ASP A 35 7.29 2.99 -9.17
N TYR A 36 7.29 4.17 -9.79
CA TYR A 36 7.66 5.41 -9.11
C TYR A 36 6.63 5.81 -8.03
N GLN A 37 5.36 5.47 -8.20
CA GLN A 37 4.34 5.71 -7.18
C GLN A 37 4.45 4.71 -6.04
N MET A 38 4.70 3.44 -6.36
CA MET A 38 4.93 2.42 -5.34
C MET A 38 6.19 2.73 -4.52
N SER A 39 7.28 3.15 -5.18
CA SER A 39 8.51 3.60 -4.53
C SER A 39 8.28 4.79 -3.60
N ALA A 40 7.45 5.75 -4.00
CA ALA A 40 7.08 6.90 -3.17
C ALA A 40 6.27 6.47 -1.93
N LEU A 41 5.35 5.51 -2.08
CA LEU A 41 4.62 4.94 -0.94
C LEU A 41 5.56 4.21 0.02
N LEU A 42 6.47 3.38 -0.50
CA LEU A 42 7.46 2.65 0.30
C LEU A 42 8.36 3.61 1.10
N MET A 43 8.79 4.72 0.50
CA MET A 43 9.56 5.75 1.21
C MET A 43 8.72 6.43 2.31
N ALA A 44 7.44 6.71 2.05
CA ALA A 44 6.55 7.26 3.07
C ALA A 44 6.35 6.28 4.25
N ILE A 45 6.18 4.98 3.95
CA ILE A 45 6.10 3.91 4.96
C ILE A 45 7.41 3.83 5.75
N TYR A 46 8.56 3.87 5.09
CA TYR A 46 9.87 3.84 5.76
C TYR A 46 10.03 4.97 6.78
N LEU A 47 9.58 6.19 6.45
CA LEU A 47 9.71 7.37 7.32
C LEU A 47 8.64 7.50 8.40
N ARG A 48 7.47 6.88 8.22
CA ARG A 48 6.31 7.03 9.12
C ARG A 48 5.92 5.74 9.85
N GLY A 49 6.50 4.61 9.45
CA GLY A 49 6.12 3.29 9.93
C GLY A 49 4.71 2.88 9.50
N MET A 50 4.27 1.73 9.97
CA MET A 50 2.91 1.23 9.88
C MET A 50 2.48 0.77 11.27
N THR A 51 1.18 0.87 11.55
CA THR A 51 0.57 0.21 12.70
C THR A 51 0.57 -1.31 12.52
N ASP A 52 0.38 -2.06 13.61
CA ASP A 52 0.27 -3.52 13.54
C ASP A 52 -0.90 -3.95 12.64
N ALA A 53 -2.03 -3.23 12.70
CA ALA A 53 -3.17 -3.47 11.84
C ALA A 53 -2.85 -3.24 10.36
N GLU A 54 -2.20 -2.12 10.02
CA GLU A 54 -1.75 -1.85 8.65
C GLU A 54 -0.79 -2.95 8.14
N THR A 55 0.13 -3.39 9.00
CA THR A 55 1.11 -4.43 8.66
C THR A 55 0.45 -5.78 8.42
N ALA A 56 -0.54 -6.14 9.25
CA ALA A 56 -1.34 -7.34 9.06
C ALA A 56 -2.15 -7.28 7.75
N GLU A 57 -2.80 -6.15 7.46
CA GLU A 57 -3.57 -5.97 6.22
C GLU A 57 -2.66 -6.00 4.98
N LEU A 58 -1.47 -5.40 5.03
CA LEU A 58 -0.49 -5.49 3.94
C LEU A 58 -0.06 -6.94 3.70
N THR A 59 0.23 -7.68 4.76
CA THR A 59 0.62 -9.09 4.68
C THR A 59 -0.51 -9.93 4.07
N ASP A 60 -1.74 -9.74 4.53
CA ASP A 60 -2.92 -10.46 4.05
C ASP A 60 -3.19 -10.18 2.57
N VAL A 61 -3.16 -8.90 2.17
CA VAL A 61 -3.35 -8.50 0.77
C VAL A 61 -2.24 -9.05 -0.13
N MET A 62 -0.99 -9.02 0.31
CA MET A 62 0.13 -9.59 -0.45
C MET A 62 0.04 -11.11 -0.57
N ALA A 63 -0.42 -11.81 0.47
CA ALA A 63 -0.63 -13.26 0.39
C ALA A 63 -1.66 -13.62 -0.68
N HIS A 64 -2.75 -12.86 -0.75
CA HIS A 64 -3.84 -13.06 -1.71
C HIS A 64 -3.61 -12.45 -3.09
N SER A 65 -2.43 -11.87 -3.37
CA SER A 65 -2.14 -11.29 -4.69
C SER A 65 -1.65 -12.31 -5.72
N GLY A 66 -1.41 -13.55 -5.29
CA GLY A 66 -1.02 -14.68 -6.14
C GLY A 66 -1.78 -15.95 -5.79
N ASP A 67 -1.18 -17.09 -6.09
CA ASP A 67 -1.77 -18.40 -5.81
C ASP A 67 -1.75 -18.71 -4.30
N MET A 68 -2.88 -19.20 -3.79
CA MET A 68 -3.04 -19.68 -2.42
C MET A 68 -3.13 -21.21 -2.43
N VAL A 69 -2.41 -21.86 -1.51
CA VAL A 69 -2.35 -23.34 -1.37
C VAL A 69 -3.23 -23.80 -0.21
#